data_AF-A0A9P7Y0X0-F1
#
_entry.id   AF-A0A9P7Y0X0-F1
#
_cell.length_a   1.000
_cell.length_b   1.000
_cell.length_c   1.000
_cell.angle_alpha   90.00
_cell.angle_beta   90.00
_cell.angle_gamma   90.00
#
_symmetry.space_group_name_H-M   'P 1'
#
loop_
_entity.id
_entity.type
_entity.pdbx_description
1 polymer ?
#
loop_
_entity_poly.entity_id
_entity_poly.type
_entity_poly.pdbx_seq_one_letter_code
_entity_poly.pdbx_strand_id
1 'polypeptide(L)'
;MFLTYLTTACVYFVYMGIGPFMLMAETEEHLATWPYQMPQALVAFSEVLACAIGLAVGGMGCWHWYLTLTAQTTLEQYNNNYIKGICKKRGDRFFNMYDFGIIGNLLDFFNIGRRGIPPIGNGKRFEKSGQGYVLDFGPDDEDDIV
;
A
#
# COMPACT_ATOMS: atom_id res chain seq x y z
N MET A 1 -3.58 -7.76 3.30
CA MET A 1 -3.85 -9.12 2.76
C MET A 1 -4.74 -9.07 1.53
N PHE A 2 -5.95 -8.51 1.62
CA PHE A 2 -6.81 -8.37 0.43
C PHE A 2 -6.10 -7.69 -0.76
N LEU A 3 -5.54 -6.50 -0.56
CA LEU A 3 -4.85 -5.75 -1.61
C LEU A 3 -3.71 -6.56 -2.25
N THR A 4 -2.88 -7.22 -1.44
CA THR A 4 -1.73 -8.01 -1.93
C THR A 4 -2.16 -9.24 -2.71
N TYR A 5 -3.18 -9.97 -2.23
CA TYR A 5 -3.71 -11.14 -2.94
C TYR A 5 -4.41 -10.75 -4.24
N LEU A 6 -5.18 -9.65 -4.23
CA LEU A 6 -5.86 -9.18 -5.43
C LEU A 6 -4.86 -8.70 -6.49
N THR A 7 -3.85 -7.92 -6.11
CA THR A 7 -2.81 -7.47 -7.05
C THR A 7 -2.01 -8.66 -7.61
N THR A 8 -1.64 -9.63 -6.78
CA THR A 8 -0.91 -10.83 -7.26
C THR A 8 -1.78 -11.69 -8.18
N ALA A 9 -3.07 -11.83 -7.90
CA ALA A 9 -4.02 -12.51 -8.79
C ALA A 9 -4.16 -11.79 -10.14
N CYS A 10 -4.25 -10.45 -10.16
CA CYS A 10 -4.28 -9.67 -11.39
C CYS A 10 -2.99 -9.83 -12.21
N VAL A 11 -1.82 -9.75 -11.56
CA VAL A 11 -0.51 -9.95 -12.24
C VAL A 11 -0.40 -11.36 -12.81
N TYR A 12 -0.83 -12.37 -12.05
CA TYR A 12 -0.84 -13.75 -12.51
C TYR A 12 -1.77 -13.95 -13.71
N PHE A 13 -2.97 -13.36 -13.67
CA PHE A 13 -3.93 -13.42 -14.77
C PHE A 13 -3.35 -12.81 -16.05
N VAL A 14 -2.81 -11.60 -15.97
CA VAL A 14 -2.18 -10.90 -17.12
C VAL A 14 -0.98 -11.69 -17.65
N TYR A 15 -0.15 -12.24 -16.76
CA TYR A 15 1.00 -13.04 -17.16
C TYR A 15 0.58 -14.29 -17.95
N MET A 16 -0.49 -14.96 -17.53
CA MET A 16 -1.02 -16.12 -18.25
C MET A 16 -1.72 -15.75 -19.56
N GLY A 17 -2.43 -14.62 -19.62
CA GLY A 17 -3.20 -14.20 -20.79
C GLY A 17 -2.42 -13.40 -21.84
N ILE A 18 -1.16 -13.04 -21.58
CA ILE A 18 -0.26 -12.40 -22.57
C ILE A 18 -0.20 -13.18 -23.89
N GLY A 19 -0.12 -14.51 -23.86
CA GLY A 19 -0.05 -15.32 -25.09
C GLY A 19 -1.29 -15.15 -25.98
N PRO A 20 -2.50 -15.47 -25.48
CA PRO A 20 -3.75 -15.23 -26.18
C PRO A 20 -3.97 -13.77 -26.59
N PHE A 21 -3.53 -12.80 -25.77
CA PHE A 21 -3.66 -11.37 -26.06
C PHE A 21 -2.79 -10.93 -27.23
N MET A 22 -1.52 -11.38 -27.28
CA MET A 22 -0.60 -11.06 -28.39
C MET A 22 -1.07 -11.70 -29.71
N LEU A 23 -1.66 -12.90 -29.64
CA LEU A 23 -2.26 -13.57 -30.80
C LEU A 23 -3.42 -12.77 -31.42
N MET A 24 -4.14 -11.98 -30.61
CA MET A 24 -5.17 -11.05 -31.13
C MET A 24 -4.58 -9.80 -31.76
N ALA A 25 -3.45 -9.32 -31.24
CA ALA A 25 -2.84 -8.07 -31.66
C ALA A 25 -2.18 -8.19 -33.04
N GLU A 26 -1.69 -9.38 -33.40
CA GLU A 26 -1.18 -9.69 -34.73
C GLU A 26 -2.35 -9.88 -35.72
N THR A 27 -2.73 -8.79 -36.38
CA THR A 27 -3.85 -8.77 -37.34
C THR A 27 -3.32 -9.04 -38.75
N GLU A 28 -3.73 -10.16 -39.37
CA GLU A 28 -4.22 -10.17 -40.77
C GLU A 28 -4.81 -11.51 -41.24
N GLU A 29 -4.37 -12.69 -40.75
CA GLU A 29 -4.86 -13.99 -41.28
C GLU A 29 -5.57 -14.91 -40.26
N HIS A 30 -5.49 -14.64 -38.95
CA HIS A 30 -5.95 -15.58 -37.89
C HIS A 30 -7.37 -15.37 -37.35
N LEU A 31 -8.13 -14.42 -37.90
CA LEU A 31 -9.56 -14.26 -37.58
C LEU A 31 -10.41 -15.50 -37.97
N ALA A 32 -9.90 -16.36 -38.85
CA ALA A 32 -10.63 -17.54 -39.32
C ALA A 32 -10.56 -18.77 -38.40
N THR A 33 -9.58 -18.88 -37.50
CA THR A 33 -9.40 -20.06 -36.64
C THR A 33 -8.90 -19.67 -35.25
N TRP A 34 -9.78 -19.05 -34.47
CA TRP A 34 -9.53 -18.84 -33.04
C TRP A 34 -9.55 -20.21 -32.30
N PRO A 35 -8.43 -20.66 -31.70
CA PRO A 35 -8.31 -22.01 -31.17
C PRO A 35 -8.88 -22.18 -29.75
N TYR A 36 -9.33 -21.10 -29.11
CA TYR A 36 -9.81 -21.12 -27.72
C TYR A 36 -11.34 -21.07 -27.65
N GLN A 37 -11.90 -21.61 -26.56
CA GLN A 37 -13.34 -21.66 -26.32
C GLN A 37 -13.96 -20.29 -26.03
N MET A 38 -13.19 -19.35 -25.47
CA MET A 38 -13.69 -18.03 -25.11
C MET A 38 -13.69 -17.08 -26.31
N PRO A 39 -14.73 -16.26 -26.53
CA PRO A 39 -14.75 -15.31 -27.63
C PRO A 39 -13.68 -14.24 -27.48
N GLN A 40 -13.17 -13.77 -28.61
CA GLN A 40 -12.00 -12.90 -28.66
C GLN A 40 -12.17 -11.60 -27.86
N ALA A 41 -13.34 -10.98 -27.98
CA ALA A 41 -13.67 -9.75 -27.28
C ALA A 41 -13.64 -9.89 -25.75
N LEU A 42 -14.04 -11.05 -25.20
CA LEU A 42 -14.02 -11.27 -23.74
C LEU A 42 -12.59 -11.43 -23.23
N VAL A 43 -11.72 -12.10 -23.98
CA VAL A 43 -10.29 -12.23 -23.60
C VAL A 43 -9.65 -10.84 -23.57
N ALA A 44 -9.80 -10.06 -24.63
CA ALA A 44 -9.26 -8.70 -24.69
C ALA A 44 -9.81 -7.80 -23.57
N PHE A 45 -11.12 -7.83 -23.33
CA PHE A 45 -11.75 -7.04 -22.27
C PHE A 45 -11.26 -7.46 -20.87
N SER A 46 -11.18 -8.76 -20.60
CA SER A 46 -10.73 -9.29 -19.31
C SER A 46 -9.27 -8.93 -19.02
N GLU A 47 -8.40 -8.95 -20.03
CA GLU A 47 -6.99 -8.55 -19.92
C GLU A 47 -6.82 -7.08 -19.60
N VAL A 48 -7.49 -6.21 -20.35
CA VAL A 48 -7.45 -4.76 -20.11
C VAL A 48 -8.01 -4.42 -18.72
N LEU A 49 -9.10 -5.08 -18.32
CA LEU A 49 -9.70 -4.89 -17.00
C LEU A 49 -8.76 -5.36 -15.88
N ALA A 50 -8.14 -6.53 -16.02
CA ALA A 50 -7.18 -7.06 -15.06
C ALA A 50 -5.94 -6.15 -14.93
N CYS A 51 -5.45 -5.60 -16.05
CA CYS A 51 -4.38 -4.60 -16.04
C CYS A 51 -4.80 -3.33 -15.28
N ALA A 52 -5.98 -2.77 -15.59
CA ALA A 52 -6.47 -1.55 -14.97
C ALA A 52 -6.66 -1.70 -13.45
N ILE A 53 -7.31 -2.80 -13.02
CA ILE A 53 -7.51 -3.11 -11.60
C ILE A 53 -6.18 -3.39 -10.93
N GLY A 54 -5.31 -4.18 -11.56
CA GLY A 54 -3.99 -4.53 -11.04
C GLY A 54 -3.12 -3.29 -10.76
N LEU A 55 -3.12 -2.31 -11.67
CA LEU A 55 -2.40 -1.04 -11.48
C LEU A 55 -3.03 -0.17 -10.39
N ALA A 56 -4.35 0.00 -10.40
CA ALA A 56 -5.05 0.83 -9.40
C ALA A 56 -4.90 0.27 -7.98
N VAL A 57 -5.23 -1.01 -7.81
CA VAL A 57 -5.14 -1.72 -6.52
C VAL A 57 -3.69 -1.91 -6.12
N GLY A 58 -2.80 -2.20 -7.07
CA GLY A 58 -1.36 -2.33 -6.82
C GLY A 58 -0.74 -1.04 -6.29
N GLY A 59 -1.03 0.10 -6.91
CA GLY A 59 -0.59 1.41 -6.42
C GLY A 59 -1.07 1.71 -5.00
N MET A 60 -2.35 1.47 -4.74
CA MET A 60 -2.93 1.60 -3.38
C MET A 60 -2.27 0.61 -2.40
N GLY A 61 -2.03 -0.63 -2.82
CA GLY A 61 -1.36 -1.65 -2.02
C GLY A 61 0.07 -1.26 -1.64
N CYS A 62 0.84 -0.72 -2.58
CA CYS A 62 2.19 -0.19 -2.32
C CYS A 62 2.18 0.94 -1.31
N TRP A 63 1.20 1.85 -1.39
CA TRP A 63 1.04 2.92 -0.42
C TRP A 63 0.75 2.37 0.99
N HIS A 64 -0.15 1.40 1.10
CA HIS A 64 -0.43 0.76 2.39
C HIS A 64 0.75 -0.03 2.93
N TRP A 65 1.56 -0.66 2.09
CA TRP A 65 2.82 -1.27 2.51
C TRP A 65 3.77 -0.24 3.11
N TYR A 66 3.93 0.92 2.46
CA TYR A 66 4.75 2.00 3.02
C TYR A 66 4.28 2.41 4.42
N LEU A 67 2.97 2.61 4.60
CA LEU A 67 2.37 2.95 5.90
C LEU A 67 2.58 1.87 6.97
N THR A 68 2.44 0.60 6.60
CA THR A 68 2.71 -0.52 7.51
C THR A 68 4.18 -0.58 7.91
N LEU A 69 5.10 -0.36 6.96
CA LEU A 69 6.55 -0.40 7.23
C LEU A 69 7.00 0.75 8.13
N THR A 70 6.31 1.88 8.13
CA THR A 70 6.60 3.03 9.01
C THR A 70 5.74 3.06 10.27
N ALA A 71 4.86 2.08 10.49
CA ALA A 71 3.87 2.01 11.57
C ALA A 71 3.03 3.29 11.71
N GLN A 72 2.35 3.67 10.63
CA GLN A 72 1.46 4.84 10.61
C GLN A 72 0.15 4.53 9.91
N THR A 73 -0.93 5.16 10.36
CA THR A 73 -2.18 5.23 9.61
C THR A 73 -2.13 6.33 8.55
N THR A 74 -3.06 6.31 7.59
CA THR A 74 -3.17 7.38 6.57
C THR A 74 -3.34 8.76 7.21
N LEU A 75 -4.17 8.85 8.25
CA LEU A 75 -4.41 10.09 8.99
C LEU A 75 -3.16 10.56 9.74
N GLU A 76 -2.46 9.63 10.42
CA GLU A 76 -1.21 9.95 11.09
C GLU A 76 -0.12 10.37 10.11
N GLN A 77 -0.05 9.79 8.92
CA GLN A 77 0.91 10.20 7.88
C GLN A 77 0.69 11.65 7.44
N TYR A 78 -0.55 12.11 7.32
CA TYR A 78 -0.83 13.54 7.02
C TYR A 78 -0.33 14.45 8.15
N ASN A 79 -0.66 14.11 9.39
CA ASN A 79 -0.24 14.88 10.55
C ASN A 79 1.29 14.89 10.73
N ASN A 80 1.91 13.71 10.58
CA ASN A 80 3.35 13.53 10.67
C ASN A 80 4.09 14.29 9.56
N ASN A 81 3.55 14.33 8.34
CA ASN A 81 4.14 15.12 7.25
C ASN A 81 4.10 16.63 7.54
N TYR A 82 2.98 17.12 8.09
CA TYR A 82 2.86 18.52 8.51
C TYR A 82 3.89 18.85 9.60
N ILE A 83 3.94 18.04 10.67
CA ILE A 83 4.85 18.24 11.80
C ILE A 83 6.32 18.11 11.37
N LYS A 84 6.63 17.16 10.48
CA LYS A 84 7.97 17.02 9.90
C LYS A 84 8.39 18.29 9.14
N GLY A 85 7.44 19.01 8.54
CA GLY A 85 7.66 20.32 7.94
C GLY A 85 8.06 21.38 8.97
N ILE A 86 7.35 21.44 10.10
CA ILE A 86 7.64 22.37 11.21
C ILE A 86 9.01 22.07 11.83
N CYS A 87 9.27 20.81 12.20
CA CYS A 87 10.56 20.41 12.77
C CYS A 87 11.72 20.77 11.83
N LYS A 88 11.55 20.57 10.51
CA LYS A 88 12.57 20.93 9.52
C LYS A 88 12.85 22.45 9.47
N LYS A 89 11.83 23.30 9.68
CA LYS A 89 12.02 24.76 9.78
C LYS A 89 12.78 25.15 11.04
N ARG A 90 12.56 24.44 12.16
CA ARG A 90 13.22 24.66 13.46
C ARG A 90 14.63 24.09 13.55
N GLY A 91 15.01 23.22 12.62
CA GLY A 91 16.27 22.47 12.69
C GLY A 91 16.20 21.20 13.55
N ASP A 92 15.00 20.83 13.99
CA ASP A 92 14.74 19.64 14.81
C ASP A 92 14.53 18.38 13.97
N ARG A 93 14.80 17.23 14.59
CA ARG A 93 14.60 15.91 13.96
C ARG A 93 13.27 15.29 14.39
N PHE A 94 12.43 14.99 13.41
CA PHE A 94 11.17 14.27 13.61
C PHE A 94 11.39 12.76 13.68
N PHE A 95 10.80 12.11 14.69
CA PHE A 95 10.79 10.66 14.86
C PHE A 95 9.36 10.15 15.12
N ASN A 96 8.93 9.12 14.39
CA ASN A 96 7.60 8.53 14.60
C ASN A 96 7.59 7.72 15.91
N MET A 97 6.65 8.05 16.82
CA MET A 97 6.52 7.42 18.14
C MET A 97 6.19 5.94 18.10
N TYR A 98 5.56 5.48 17.02
CA TYR A 98 5.10 4.10 16.86
C TYR A 98 6.01 3.26 15.98
N ASP A 99 7.12 3.82 15.49
CA ASP A 99 8.06 3.12 14.62
C ASP A 99 9.11 2.36 15.44
N PHE A 100 9.04 1.03 15.39
CA PHE A 100 10.00 0.10 15.99
C PHE A 100 11.02 -0.43 14.95
N GLY A 101 11.06 0.18 13.76
CA GLY A 101 11.82 -0.26 12.60
C GLY A 101 11.04 -1.27 11.73
N ILE A 102 11.52 -1.48 10.50
CA ILE A 102 10.81 -2.25 9.46
C ILE A 102 10.38 -3.65 9.95
N ILE A 103 11.31 -4.41 10.54
CA ILE A 103 11.02 -5.78 10.99
C ILE A 103 10.11 -5.75 12.22
N GLY A 104 10.33 -4.82 13.17
CA GLY A 104 9.49 -4.67 14.35
C GLY A 104 8.04 -4.34 14.01
N ASN A 105 7.84 -3.39 13.10
CA ASN A 105 6.52 -2.96 12.63
C ASN A 105 5.77 -4.08 11.91
N LEU A 106 6.48 -4.90 11.11
CA LEU A 106 5.89 -6.06 10.45
C LEU A 106 5.51 -7.15 11.45
N LEU A 107 6.39 -7.45 12.41
CA LEU A 107 6.09 -8.42 13.46
C LEU A 107 4.86 -8.00 14.28
N ASP A 108 4.73 -6.71 14.61
CA ASP A 108 3.57 -6.16 15.33
C ASP A 108 2.29 -6.20 14.48
N PHE A 109 2.36 -5.74 13.21
CA PHE A 109 1.22 -5.73 12.30
C PHE A 109 0.67 -7.13 11.99
N PHE A 110 1.56 -8.09 11.72
CA PHE A 110 1.17 -9.48 11.45
C PHE A 110 0.99 -10.31 12.73
N ASN A 111 1.29 -9.73 13.90
CA ASN A 111 1.33 -10.40 15.18
C ASN A 111 2.13 -11.74 15.14
N ILE A 112 3.34 -11.68 14.58
CA ILE A 112 4.24 -12.84 14.48
C ILE A 112 5.11 -12.86 15.74
N GLY A 113 4.85 -13.77 16.68
CA GLY A 113 5.61 -13.85 17.93
C GLY A 113 4.98 -14.70 19.04
N ARG A 114 5.44 -14.51 20.29
CA ARG A 114 5.09 -15.30 21.49
C ARG A 114 3.61 -15.33 21.89
N ARG A 115 2.75 -14.54 21.25
CA ARG A 115 1.32 -14.43 21.52
C ARG A 115 0.60 -14.49 20.18
N GLY A 116 -0.02 -15.63 19.86
CA GLY A 116 -0.62 -15.93 18.56
C GLY A 116 -1.78 -14.99 18.16
N ILE A 117 -2.46 -15.32 17.06
CA ILE A 117 -3.44 -14.51 16.31
C ILE A 117 -4.69 -14.17 17.17
N PRO A 118 -4.70 -13.04 17.87
CA PRO A 118 -5.54 -11.88 17.54
C PRO A 118 -4.70 -10.58 17.39
N PRO A 119 -5.25 -9.46 16.88
CA PRO A 119 -4.54 -8.18 16.88
C PRO A 119 -4.04 -7.81 18.30
N ILE A 120 -2.79 -7.37 18.40
CA ILE A 120 -2.17 -7.01 19.68
C ILE A 120 -2.86 -5.77 20.25
N GLY A 121 -3.21 -5.84 21.54
CA GLY A 121 -3.71 -4.70 22.30
C GLY A 121 -5.23 -4.50 22.25
N ASN A 122 -5.69 -3.49 22.99
CA ASN A 122 -7.12 -3.21 23.17
C ASN A 122 -7.66 -2.19 22.15
N GLY A 123 -6.88 -1.85 21.11
CA GLY A 123 -7.17 -0.76 20.16
C GLY A 123 -7.20 0.66 20.77
N LYS A 124 -7.02 0.78 22.09
CA LYS A 124 -7.06 2.05 22.85
C LYS A 124 -5.68 2.59 23.22
N ARG A 125 -4.68 1.72 23.30
CA ARG A 125 -3.29 2.05 23.63
C ARG A 125 -2.38 1.19 22.80
N PHE A 126 -1.43 1.84 22.16
CA PHE A 126 -0.35 1.22 21.41
C PHE A 126 0.96 1.44 22.16
N GLU A 127 1.84 0.45 22.11
CA GLU A 127 3.18 0.58 22.67
C GLU A 127 3.94 1.65 21.88
N LYS A 128 4.71 2.49 22.58
CA LYS A 128 5.51 3.54 21.95
C LYS A 128 6.97 3.10 21.92
N SER A 129 7.66 3.41 20.84
CA SER A 129 9.09 3.13 20.61
C SER A 129 10.02 3.88 21.59
N GLY A 130 9.48 4.81 22.39
CA GLY A 130 10.25 5.66 23.30
C GLY A 130 11.00 6.80 22.59
N GLN A 131 11.13 6.71 21.26
CA GLN A 131 11.60 7.79 20.41
C GLN A 131 10.40 8.57 19.88
N GLY A 132 10.16 9.77 20.42
CA GLY A 132 9.07 10.64 20.02
C GLY A 132 9.50 12.09 20.04
N TYR A 133 8.91 12.90 19.16
CA TYR A 133 9.03 14.34 19.29
C TYR A 133 8.05 14.83 20.36
N VAL A 134 8.52 15.68 21.27
CA VAL A 134 7.63 16.48 22.11
C VAL A 134 7.38 17.75 21.34
N LEU A 135 6.13 18.01 20.94
CA LEU A 135 5.76 19.33 20.40
C LEU A 135 5.81 20.32 21.55
N ASP A 136 6.83 21.16 21.56
CA ASP A 136 6.79 22.42 22.29
C ASP A 136 6.18 23.45 21.33
N PHE A 137 4.90 23.73 21.51
CA PHE A 137 4.20 24.76 20.75
C PHE A 137 4.77 26.10 21.21
N GLY A 138 5.71 26.62 20.43
CA GLY A 138 6.21 27.97 20.63
C GLY A 138 5.10 28.98 20.31
N PRO A 139 5.21 30.24 20.80
CA PRO A 139 4.22 31.29 20.55
C PRO A 139 3.89 31.48 19.06
N ASP A 140 4.85 31.19 18.19
CA ASP A 140 4.76 31.40 16.75
C ASP A 140 3.93 30.31 16.01
N ASP A 141 3.60 29.18 16.67
CA ASP A 141 2.82 28.09 16.05
C ASP A 141 1.31 28.21 16.29
N GLU A 142 0.85 29.04 17.24
CA GLU A 142 -0.59 29.20 17.53
C GLU A 142 -1.35 29.88 16.38
N ASP A 143 -0.66 30.70 15.58
CA ASP A 143 -1.25 31.44 14.46
C ASP A 143 -1.50 30.57 13.21
N ASP A 144 -0.85 29.40 13.09
CA ASP A 144 -0.96 28.47 11.95
C ASP A 144 -2.08 27.42 12.16
N ILE A 145 -2.80 27.45 13.29
CA ILE A 145 -3.82 26.46 13.68
C ILE A 145 -5.28 26.96 13.51
N VAL A 146 -5.48 28.10 12.85
CA VAL A 146 -6.82 28.70 12.58
C VAL A 146 -7.28 28.42 11.15
#